data_AF-A0A7C1X0M5-F1
#
_entry.id   AF-A0A7C1X0M5-F1
#
_cell.length_a   1.000
_cell.length_b   1.000
_cell.length_c   1.000
_cell.angle_alpha   90.00
_cell.angle_beta   90.00
_cell.angle_gamma   90.00
#
_symmetry.space_group_name_H-M   'P 1'
#
loop_
_entity.id
_entity.type
_entity.pdbx_description
1 polymer ?
#
loop_
_entity_poly.entity_id
_entity_poly.type
_entity_poly.pdbx_seq_one_letter_code
_entity_poly.pdbx_strand_id
1 'polypeptide(L)'
;MRRAESVVREVAEALRSNGYDVVLREGEPFELIASGKGVTACIAFIDKGGGLSKLSVRPGCGSGLSVIDCSNAESVKECVVRLLQILEEWAAGAEK
;
A
#
# COMPACT_ATOMS: atom_id res chain seq x y z
N MET A 1 -16.92 -6.75 12.25
CA MET A 1 -16.10 -6.57 11.03
C MET A 1 -15.06 -5.51 11.32
N ARG A 2 -13.78 -5.88 11.28
CA ARG A 2 -12.64 -5.11 11.83
C ARG A 2 -12.34 -3.93 10.89
N ARG A 3 -12.22 -2.70 11.41
CA ARG A 3 -11.92 -1.47 10.63
C ARG A 3 -10.78 -1.65 9.62
N ALA A 4 -9.76 -2.45 9.97
CA ALA A 4 -8.63 -2.76 9.11
C ALA A 4 -9.02 -3.34 7.74
N GLU A 5 -10.02 -4.24 7.66
CA GLU A 5 -10.42 -4.86 6.38
C GLU A 5 -11.07 -3.84 5.43
N SER A 6 -11.88 -2.92 5.98
CA SER A 6 -12.48 -1.83 5.20
C SER A 6 -11.41 -0.90 4.63
N VAL A 7 -10.39 -0.60 5.42
CA VAL A 7 -9.27 0.26 5.01
C VAL A 7 -8.42 -0.43 3.94
N VAL A 8 -8.12 -1.72 4.10
CA VAL A 8 -7.38 -2.51 3.11
C VAL A 8 -8.11 -2.54 1.77
N ARG A 9 -9.45 -2.73 1.78
CA ARG A 9 -10.28 -2.68 0.57
C ARG A 9 -10.24 -1.30 -0.08
N GLU A 10 -10.38 -0.22 0.71
CA GLU A 10 -10.33 1.15 0.18
C GLU A 10 -8.98 1.46 -0.49
N VAL A 11 -7.87 1.04 0.12
CA VAL A 11 -6.52 1.17 -0.48
C VAL A 11 -6.43 0.36 -1.77
N ALA A 12 -6.93 -0.87 -1.79
CA ALA A 12 -6.92 -1.73 -2.99
C ALA A 12 -7.74 -1.13 -4.13
N GLU A 13 -8.92 -0.59 -3.86
CA GLU A 13 -9.77 0.07 -4.87
C GLU A 13 -9.10 1.34 -5.41
N ALA A 14 -8.47 2.13 -4.56
CA ALA A 14 -7.76 3.32 -5.00
C ALA A 14 -6.57 2.99 -5.92
N LEU A 15 -5.80 1.96 -5.59
CA LEU A 15 -4.71 1.46 -6.44
C LEU A 15 -5.23 0.96 -7.81
N ARG A 16 -6.33 0.21 -7.81
CA ARG A 16 -6.99 -0.25 -9.05
C ARG A 16 -7.46 0.91 -9.91
N SER A 17 -8.06 1.93 -9.31
CA SER A 17 -8.49 3.15 -10.02
C SER A 17 -7.32 3.90 -10.66
N ASN A 18 -6.11 3.74 -10.14
CA ASN A 18 -4.88 4.35 -10.68
C ASN A 18 -4.14 3.45 -11.69
N GLY A 19 -4.75 2.33 -12.12
CA GLY A 19 -4.21 1.45 -13.15
C GLY A 19 -3.21 0.40 -12.64
N TYR A 20 -3.21 0.12 -11.34
CA TYR A 20 -2.48 -1.01 -10.77
C TYR A 20 -3.39 -2.24 -10.68
N ASP A 21 -2.90 -3.40 -11.09
CA ASP A 21 -3.49 -4.67 -10.71
C ASP A 21 -3.21 -4.92 -9.22
N VAL A 22 -4.23 -5.33 -8.46
CA VAL A 22 -4.10 -5.49 -7.00
C VAL A 22 -4.63 -6.85 -6.57
N VAL A 23 -3.74 -7.62 -5.96
CA VAL A 23 -4.04 -8.90 -5.32
C VAL A 23 -4.07 -8.71 -3.81
N LEU A 24 -5.20 -9.00 -3.19
CA LEU A 24 -5.33 -9.05 -1.75
C LEU A 24 -4.94 -10.44 -1.24
N ARG A 25 -3.97 -10.48 -0.32
CA ARG A 25 -3.64 -11.67 0.47
C ARG A 25 -4.21 -11.48 1.86
N GLU A 26 -5.26 -12.24 2.14
CA GLU A 26 -5.86 -12.30 3.47
C GLU A 26 -4.92 -13.08 4.40
N GLY A 27 -4.48 -12.44 5.46
CA GLY A 27 -3.52 -12.95 6.46
C GLY A 27 -3.40 -11.94 7.61
N GLU A 28 -2.79 -12.35 8.74
CA GLU A 28 -2.38 -11.42 9.80
C GLU A 28 -0.84 -11.30 9.75
N PRO A 29 -0.27 -10.15 9.30
CA PRO A 29 -0.93 -8.93 8.80
C PRO A 29 -1.52 -9.06 7.37
N PHE A 30 -2.49 -8.19 7.04
CA PHE A 30 -3.04 -8.09 5.68
C PHE A 30 -1.96 -7.60 4.71
N GLU A 31 -1.92 -8.17 3.51
CA GLU A 31 -0.96 -7.79 2.47
C GLU A 31 -1.68 -7.52 1.13
N LEU A 32 -1.29 -6.44 0.45
CA LEU A 32 -1.69 -6.15 -0.92
C LEU A 32 -0.47 -6.24 -1.83
N ILE A 33 -0.62 -6.88 -2.98
CA ILE A 33 0.39 -6.85 -4.04
C ILE A 33 -0.16 -5.97 -5.15
N ALA A 34 0.48 -4.83 -5.39
CA ALA A 34 0.15 -3.90 -6.45
C ALA A 34 1.15 -4.04 -7.61
N SER A 35 0.67 -4.28 -8.82
CA SER A 35 1.50 -4.47 -10.00
C SER A 35 0.99 -3.62 -11.15
N GLY A 36 1.83 -2.80 -11.76
CA GLY A 36 1.41 -1.90 -12.83
C GLY A 36 2.50 -0.89 -13.17
N LYS A 37 2.44 -0.34 -14.39
CA LYS A 37 3.37 0.71 -14.85
C LYS A 37 4.86 0.32 -14.71
N GLY A 38 5.19 -0.96 -14.91
CA GLY A 38 6.57 -1.47 -14.76
C GLY A 38 7.03 -1.70 -13.31
N VAL A 39 6.17 -1.47 -12.32
CA VAL A 39 6.45 -1.68 -10.90
C VAL A 39 5.63 -2.82 -10.35
N THR A 40 6.21 -3.57 -9.43
CA THR A 40 5.50 -4.48 -8.53
C THR A 40 5.83 -4.07 -7.10
N ALA A 41 4.84 -4.04 -6.21
CA ALA A 41 5.04 -3.66 -4.82
C ALA A 41 4.19 -4.52 -3.88
N CYS A 42 4.79 -4.98 -2.78
CA CYS A 42 4.09 -5.60 -1.68
C CYS A 42 3.82 -4.56 -0.58
N ILE A 43 2.57 -4.44 -0.14
CA ILE A 43 2.09 -3.45 0.82
C ILE A 43 1.50 -4.21 2.02
N ALA A 44 2.22 -4.22 3.14
CA ALA A 44 1.77 -4.83 4.38
C ALA A 44 1.15 -3.80 5.33
N PHE A 45 0.01 -4.14 5.91
CA PHE A 45 -0.76 -3.29 6.80
C PHE A 45 -0.43 -3.63 8.25
N ILE A 46 0.19 -2.69 8.96
CA ILE A 46 0.59 -2.88 10.35
C ILE A 46 -0.43 -2.18 11.26
N ASP A 47 -1.24 -2.98 11.94
CA ASP A 47 -2.13 -2.50 13.00
C ASP A 47 -1.34 -2.31 14.30
N LYS A 48 -1.51 -1.16 14.94
CA LYS A 48 -1.02 -0.93 16.30
C LYS A 48 -2.16 -0.42 17.17
N GLY A 49 -2.92 -1.35 17.75
CA GLY A 49 -3.89 -1.03 18.80
C GLY A 49 -5.28 -0.65 18.29
N GLY A 50 -5.75 -1.25 17.18
CA GLY A 50 -7.14 -1.13 16.73
C GLY A 50 -7.37 -0.14 15.57
N GLY A 51 -6.31 0.19 14.83
CA GLY A 51 -6.34 1.05 13.65
C GLY A 51 -5.11 0.88 12.76
N LEU A 52 -5.24 1.31 11.50
CA LEU A 52 -4.13 1.33 10.55
C LEU A 52 -3.08 2.35 11.02
N SER A 53 -1.96 1.88 11.56
CA SER A 53 -0.89 2.77 12.02
C SER A 53 0.17 2.96 10.95
N LYS A 54 0.52 1.92 10.19
CA LYS A 54 1.60 1.99 9.18
C LYS A 54 1.33 1.11 7.97
N LEU A 55 1.84 1.55 6.82
CA LEU A 55 1.98 0.73 5.60
C LEU A 55 3.45 0.47 5.35
N SER A 56 3.81 -0.80 5.17
CA SER A 56 5.14 -1.21 4.74
C SER A 56 5.10 -1.57 3.27
N VAL A 57 5.77 -0.79 2.43
CA VAL A 57 5.77 -0.91 0.98
C VAL A 57 7.14 -1.41 0.52
N ARG A 58 7.16 -2.48 -0.28
CA ARG A 58 8.38 -3.13 -0.75
C ARG A 58 8.37 -3.28 -2.27
N PRO A 59 9.33 -2.70 -3.02
CA PRO A 59 9.42 -2.90 -4.46
C PRO A 59 9.82 -4.34 -4.77
N GLY A 60 9.23 -4.91 -5.82
CA GLY A 60 9.41 -6.29 -6.27
C GLY A 60 9.10 -7.35 -5.20
N CYS A 61 8.43 -6.98 -4.11
CA CYS A 61 8.31 -7.82 -2.91
C CYS A 61 9.68 -8.33 -2.41
N GLY A 62 10.75 -7.55 -2.65
CA GLY A 62 12.14 -7.87 -2.37
C GLY A 62 12.73 -7.02 -1.24
N SER A 63 14.03 -6.77 -1.28
CA SER A 63 14.75 -5.98 -0.29
C SER A 63 14.69 -4.49 -0.64
N GLY A 64 13.82 -3.77 0.05
CA GLY A 64 13.59 -2.35 -0.08
C GLY A 64 12.34 -2.04 0.74
N LEU A 65 12.43 -1.13 1.70
CA LEU A 65 11.35 -0.88 2.64
C LEU A 65 11.09 0.61 2.73
N SER A 66 9.93 1.03 2.21
CA SER A 66 9.36 2.33 2.49
C SER A 66 8.25 2.16 3.52
N VAL A 67 8.34 2.86 4.64
CA VAL A 67 7.31 2.85 5.68
C VAL A 67 6.54 4.16 5.62
N ILE A 68 5.24 4.05 5.40
CA ILE A 68 4.31 5.19 5.45
C ILE A 68 3.67 5.16 6.84
N ASP A 69 3.90 6.21 7.63
CA ASP A 69 3.17 6.40 8.88
C ASP A 69 1.78 6.96 8.58
N CYS A 70 0.76 6.22 8.99
CA CYS A 70 -0.65 6.56 8.88
C CYS A 70 -1.27 6.97 10.20
N SER A 71 -0.47 7.06 11.28
CA SER A 71 -0.95 7.39 12.62
C SER A 71 -1.35 8.86 12.73
N ASN A 72 -0.68 9.73 11.97
CA ASN A 72 -0.98 11.16 11.86
C ASN A 72 -1.78 11.53 10.60
N ALA A 73 -2.13 10.55 9.76
CA ALA A 73 -2.99 10.80 8.61
C ALA A 73 -4.42 10.98 9.13
N GLU A 74 -5.01 12.17 8.93
CA GLU A 74 -6.39 12.43 9.35
C GLU A 74 -7.39 11.59 8.54
N SER A 75 -6.93 10.98 7.44
CA SER A 75 -7.70 10.06 6.60
C SER A 75 -6.82 9.02 5.89
N VAL A 76 -7.35 7.82 5.68
CA VAL A 76 -6.74 6.74 4.87
C VAL A 76 -6.30 7.24 3.49
N LYS A 77 -7.06 8.18 2.92
CA LYS A 77 -6.79 8.84 1.64
C LYS A 77 -5.40 9.47 1.57
N GLU A 78 -4.91 10.11 2.64
CA GLU A 78 -3.57 10.71 2.64
C GLU A 78 -2.49 9.63 2.55
N CYS A 79 -2.68 8.50 3.24
CA CYS A 79 -1.77 7.36 3.13
C CYS A 79 -1.78 6.75 1.73
N VAL A 80 -2.95 6.67 1.09
CA VAL A 80 -3.09 6.23 -0.30
C VAL A 80 -2.34 7.17 -1.25
N VAL A 81 -2.48 8.49 -1.08
CA VAL A 81 -1.78 9.47 -1.93
C VAL A 81 -0.26 9.30 -1.80
N ARG A 82 0.26 9.16 -0.58
CA ARG A 82 1.70 8.92 -0.35
C ARG A 82 2.16 7.58 -0.92
N LEU A 83 1.33 6.55 -0.83
CA LEU A 83 1.61 5.25 -1.43
C LEU A 83 1.71 5.36 -2.96
N LEU A 84 0.75 6.03 -3.60
CA LEU A 84 0.76 6.23 -5.05
C LEU A 84 2.01 7.00 -5.50
N GLN A 85 2.38 8.07 -4.79
CA GLN A 85 3.61 8.82 -5.07
C GLN A 85 4.85 7.92 -5.05
N ILE A 86 5.01 7.08 -4.03
CA ILE A 86 6.13 6.13 -3.94
C ILE A 86 6.14 5.17 -5.14
N LEU A 87 4.98 4.63 -5.51
CA LEU A 87 4.88 3.72 -6.65
C LEU A 87 5.20 4.43 -7.98
N GLU A 88 4.78 5.67 -8.15
CA GLU A 88 5.09 6.49 -9.33
C GLU A 88 6.57 6.87 -9.41
N GLU A 89 7.20 7.20 -8.28
CA GLU A 89 8.64 7.44 -8.20
C GLU A 89 9.44 6.19 -8.59
N TRP A 90 9.01 5.02 -8.13
CA TRP A 90 9.62 3.75 -8.53
C TRP A 90 9.41 3.44 -10.00
N ALA A 91 8.24 3.77 -10.56
CA ALA A 91 7.96 3.59 -11.98
C ALA A 91 8.86 4.47 -12.84
N ALA A 92 8.99 5.75 -12.49
CA ALA A 92 9.88 6.69 -13.17
C ALA A 92 11.36 6.34 -13.00
N GLY A 93 11.74 5.72 -11.87
CA GLY A 93 13.10 5.26 -11.60
C GLY A 93 13.50 3.97 -12.33
N ALA A 94 12.54 3.14 -12.72
CA ALA A 94 12.77 1.88 -13.44
C ALA A 94 13.11 2.08 -14.93
N GLU A 95 12.92 3.29 -15.47
CA GLU A 95 13.17 3.64 -16.88
C GLU A 95 14.62 4.13 -17.17
N LYS A 96 15.59 3.87 -16.30
CA LYS A 96 17.00 4.28 -16.48
C LYS A 96 17.99 3.13 -16.62
#